data_AF-A0A837BSV5-F1
#
_entry.id   AF-A0A837BSV5-F1
#
_cell.length_a   1.000
_cell.length_b   1.000
_cell.length_c   1.000
_cell.angle_alpha   90.00
_cell.angle_beta   90.00
_cell.angle_gamma   90.00
#
_symmetry.space_group_name_H-M   'P 1'
#
loop_
_entity.id
_entity.type
_entity.pdbx_description
1 polymer ?
#
loop_
_entity_poly.entity_id
_entity_poly.type
_entity_poly.pdbx_seq_one_letter_code
_entity_poly.pdbx_strand_id
1 'polypeptide(L)'
;MIKNRAGKNRVLLTNGPAKMMQAFGIHSKKWNLHFLSDSPFKIDLDDNHKKWAKEIKTSARIGVSQSELEWANKKLRYYVAGNPYVSRMKKSAYQKDNGWQ
;
A
#
# COMPACT_ATOMS: atom_id res chain seq x y z
N MET A 1 12.22 -1.33 10.58
CA MET A 1 10.89 -0.76 10.23
C MET A 1 10.14 -0.15 11.42
N ILE A 2 9.86 -0.89 12.51
CA ILE A 2 9.10 -0.33 13.68
C ILE A 2 9.80 0.89 14.31
N LYS A 3 11.14 0.84 14.45
CA LYS A 3 11.95 1.98 14.94
C LYS A 3 11.72 3.25 14.10
N ASN A 4 11.72 3.12 12.77
CA ASN A 4 11.51 4.23 11.84
C ASN A 4 10.07 4.79 11.87
N ARG A 5 9.15 4.09 12.54
CA ARG A 5 7.74 4.47 12.71
C ARG A 5 7.42 4.83 14.15
N ALA A 6 8.42 5.23 14.95
CA ALA A 6 8.25 5.65 16.35
C ALA A 6 7.44 4.62 17.17
N GLY A 7 7.75 3.33 17.00
CA GLY A 7 7.09 2.25 17.74
C GLY A 7 5.73 1.79 17.17
N LYS A 8 5.20 2.44 16.11
CA LYS A 8 3.96 1.95 15.46
C LYS A 8 4.20 0.59 14.82
N ASN A 9 3.25 -0.33 15.02
CA ASN A 9 3.35 -1.72 14.61
C ASN A 9 2.05 -2.22 13.94
N ARG A 10 2.05 -3.48 13.51
CA ARG A 10 0.91 -4.18 12.88
C ARG A 10 0.32 -3.32 11.75
N VAL A 11 -1.00 -3.16 11.72
CA VAL A 11 -1.75 -2.38 10.72
C VAL A 11 -1.22 -0.95 10.58
N LEU A 12 -0.74 -0.33 11.65
CA LEU A 12 -0.28 1.07 11.62
C LEU A 12 1.12 1.25 11.03
N LEU A 13 1.84 0.16 10.77
CA LEU A 13 3.22 0.21 10.27
C LEU A 13 3.26 0.79 8.85
N THR A 14 2.46 0.22 7.93
CA THR A 14 2.54 0.49 6.48
C THR A 14 1.20 0.83 5.81
N ASN A 15 0.12 1.10 6.57
CA ASN A 15 -1.22 1.40 6.00
C ASN A 15 -1.38 2.79 5.36
N GLY A 16 -0.40 3.23 4.57
CA GLY A 16 -0.43 4.45 3.78
C GLY A 16 0.92 4.69 3.09
N PRO A 17 0.95 5.43 1.97
CA PRO A 17 2.17 5.60 1.16
C PRO A 17 3.30 6.28 1.95
N ALA A 18 3.03 7.39 2.64
CA ALA A 18 4.04 8.06 3.47
C ALA A 18 4.48 7.20 4.67
N LYS A 19 3.56 6.39 5.22
CA LYS A 19 3.87 5.47 6.33
C LYS A 19 4.79 4.35 5.88
N MET A 20 4.54 3.79 4.68
CA MET A 20 5.40 2.82 4.04
C MET A 20 6.80 3.41 3.82
N MET A 21 6.91 4.60 3.21
CA MET A 21 8.21 5.27 3.02
C MET A 21 8.99 5.42 4.32
N GLN A 22 8.34 5.91 5.38
CA GLN A 22 8.97 6.02 6.71
C GLN A 22 9.37 4.66 7.27
N ALA A 23 8.54 3.62 7.16
CA ALA A 23 8.87 2.28 7.64
C ALA A 23 10.15 1.74 6.98
N PHE A 24 10.33 2.03 5.69
CA PHE A 24 11.51 1.68 4.90
C PHE A 24 12.71 2.61 5.11
N GLY A 25 12.59 3.65 5.94
CA GLY A 25 13.67 4.61 6.20
C GLY A 25 13.91 5.59 5.04
N ILE A 26 12.92 5.77 4.18
CA ILE A 26 12.98 6.68 3.04
C ILE A 26 12.47 8.05 3.50
N HIS A 27 13.40 8.96 3.75
CA HIS A 27 13.12 10.31 4.29
C HIS A 27 13.48 11.44 3.32
N SER A 28 14.05 11.12 2.15
CA SER A 28 14.47 12.10 1.16
C SER A 28 14.19 11.60 -0.25
N LYS A 29 14.44 12.47 -1.23
CA LYS A 29 14.33 12.17 -2.67
C LYS A 29 15.53 11.38 -3.21
N LYS A 30 16.40 10.84 -2.33
CA LYS A 30 17.63 10.13 -2.72
C LYS A 30 17.40 9.06 -3.80
N TRP A 31 16.25 8.39 -3.78
CA TRP A 31 15.94 7.29 -4.69
C TRP A 31 15.03 7.69 -5.86
N ASN A 32 14.79 8.98 -6.07
CA ASN A 32 14.02 9.44 -7.23
C ASN A 32 14.81 9.19 -8.52
N LEU A 33 14.13 8.72 -9.57
CA LEU A 33 14.72 8.45 -10.90
C LEU A 33 15.81 7.37 -10.91
N HIS A 34 16.00 6.62 -9.82
CA HIS A 34 16.85 5.44 -9.81
C HIS A 34 16.10 4.24 -10.39
N PHE A 35 16.80 3.41 -11.16
CA PHE A 35 16.29 2.10 -11.52
C PHE A 35 16.12 1.25 -10.26
N LEU A 36 15.02 0.50 -10.18
CA LEU A 36 14.79 -0.40 -9.05
C LEU A 36 15.89 -1.46 -8.93
N SER A 37 16.40 -1.94 -10.07
CA SER A 37 17.52 -2.90 -10.16
C SER A 37 18.84 -2.36 -9.62
N ASP A 38 19.00 -1.04 -9.57
CA ASP A 38 20.18 -0.33 -9.04
C ASP A 38 19.83 0.43 -7.75
N SER A 39 19.00 -0.19 -6.92
CA SER A 39 18.56 0.35 -5.64
C SER A 39 18.59 -0.75 -4.56
N PRO A 40 18.58 -0.39 -3.26
CA PRO A 40 18.48 -1.37 -2.19
C PRO A 40 17.08 -1.99 -2.06
N PHE A 41 16.11 -1.59 -2.90
CA PHE A 41 14.75 -2.10 -2.87
C PHE A 41 14.59 -3.22 -3.89
N LYS A 42 13.82 -4.24 -3.50
CA LYS A 42 13.49 -5.37 -4.37
C LYS A 42 12.00 -5.64 -4.30
N ILE A 43 11.43 -6.05 -5.44
CA ILE A 43 10.12 -6.67 -5.50
C ILE A 43 10.37 -8.17 -5.59
N ASP A 44 9.83 -8.91 -4.63
CA ASP A 44 9.84 -10.37 -4.69
C ASP A 44 8.81 -10.83 -5.71
N LEU A 45 9.28 -11.51 -6.76
CA LEU A 45 8.48 -12.03 -7.87
C LEU A 45 8.51 -13.57 -7.90
N ASP A 46 9.04 -14.23 -6.86
CA ASP A 46 8.99 -15.67 -6.75
C ASP A 46 7.52 -16.11 -6.51
N ASP A 47 6.97 -16.91 -7.43
CA ASP A 47 5.61 -17.41 -7.35
C ASP A 47 5.37 -18.28 -6.10
N ASN A 48 6.42 -18.84 -5.49
CA ASN A 48 6.33 -19.58 -4.23
C ASN A 48 6.06 -18.68 -3.02
N HIS A 49 6.40 -17.39 -3.09
CA HIS A 49 6.13 -16.40 -2.04
C HIS A 49 4.83 -15.61 -2.28
N LYS A 50 4.16 -15.86 -3.41
CA LYS A 50 2.93 -15.17 -3.79
C LYS A 50 1.75 -15.62 -2.93
N LYS A 51 0.90 -14.66 -2.59
CA LYS A 51 -0.42 -14.92 -2.00
C LYS A 51 -1.50 -14.52 -2.98
N TRP A 52 -2.56 -15.31 -3.07
CA TRP A 52 -3.66 -15.01 -3.96
C TRP A 52 -4.70 -14.17 -3.23
N ALA A 53 -5.09 -13.05 -3.83
CA ALA A 53 -6.20 -12.29 -3.30
C ALA A 53 -7.50 -13.07 -3.55
N LYS A 54 -8.37 -13.11 -2.54
CA LYS A 54 -9.75 -13.59 -2.71
C LYS A 54 -10.53 -12.70 -3.66
N GLU A 55 -10.34 -11.39 -3.50
CA GLU A 55 -11.00 -10.38 -4.32
C GLU A 55 -10.11 -9.12 -4.42
N ILE A 56 -9.94 -8.61 -5.64
CA ILE A 56 -9.34 -7.30 -5.89
C ILE A 56 -10.46 -6.28 -6.10
N LYS A 57 -10.56 -5.29 -5.21
CA LYS A 57 -11.50 -4.18 -5.36
C LYS A 57 -10.83 -2.96 -5.99
N THR A 58 -11.66 -2.16 -6.65
CA THR A 58 -11.25 -0.90 -7.24
C THR A 58 -12.02 0.27 -6.62
N SER A 59 -11.37 1.43 -6.52
CA SER A 59 -11.98 2.67 -6.08
C SER A 59 -11.37 3.88 -6.78
N ALA A 60 -11.98 5.05 -6.61
CA ALA A 60 -11.31 6.32 -6.86
C ALA A 60 -9.98 6.40 -6.09
N ARG A 61 -9.02 7.16 -6.63
CA ARG A 61 -7.75 7.44 -5.97
C ARG A 61 -7.96 8.36 -4.76
N ILE A 62 -7.08 8.28 -3.78
CA ILE A 62 -7.16 9.10 -2.56
C ILE A 62 -6.25 10.31 -2.72
N GLY A 63 -6.77 11.51 -2.44
CA GLY A 63 -5.97 12.74 -2.43
C GLY A 63 -5.62 13.29 -3.81
N VAL A 64 -6.44 13.00 -4.83
CA VAL A 64 -6.31 13.58 -6.17
C VAL A 64 -7.21 14.81 -6.31
N SER A 65 -6.83 15.75 -7.18
CA SER A 65 -7.63 16.94 -7.49
C SER A 65 -9.05 16.56 -7.89
N GLN A 66 -10.02 17.36 -7.45
CA GLN A 66 -11.43 17.23 -7.82
C GLN A 66 -11.85 18.21 -8.93
N SER A 67 -10.90 18.96 -9.50
CA SER A 67 -11.15 19.90 -10.60
C SER A 67 -11.66 19.22 -11.87
N GLU A 68 -11.19 18.00 -12.13
CA GLU A 68 -11.63 17.17 -13.25
C GLU A 68 -12.33 15.93 -12.71
N LEU A 69 -13.67 15.99 -12.62
CA LEU A 69 -14.49 14.96 -11.99
C LEU A 69 -14.34 13.58 -12.67
N GLU A 70 -14.06 13.54 -13.98
CA GLU A 70 -13.80 12.29 -14.69
C GLU A 70 -12.61 11.53 -14.07
N TRP A 71 -11.45 12.19 -13.96
CA TRP A 71 -10.23 11.58 -13.43
C TRP A 71 -10.23 11.39 -11.92
N ALA A 72 -10.97 12.24 -11.21
CA ALA A 72 -11.19 12.12 -9.78
C ALA A 72 -11.97 10.84 -9.43
N ASN A 73 -13.02 10.53 -10.20
CA ASN A 73 -13.92 9.41 -9.94
C ASN A 73 -13.47 8.09 -10.60
N LYS A 74 -12.53 8.14 -11.55
CA LYS A 74 -12.02 6.95 -12.23
C LYS A 74 -11.44 5.94 -11.23
N LYS A 75 -11.83 4.67 -11.40
CA LYS A 75 -11.47 3.56 -10.49
C LYS A 75 -10.03 3.05 -10.69
N LEU A 76 -9.06 3.91 -10.42
CA LEU A 76 -7.63 3.67 -10.65
C LEU A 76 -6.85 3.29 -9.39
N ARG A 77 -7.53 2.95 -8.28
CA ARG A 77 -6.90 2.43 -7.07
C ARG A 77 -7.34 0.98 -6.88
N TYR A 78 -6.36 0.08 -6.84
CA TYR A 78 -6.56 -1.37 -6.68
C TYR A 78 -6.09 -1.79 -5.29
N TYR A 79 -6.82 -2.70 -4.65
CA TYR A 79 -6.45 -3.25 -3.34
C TYR A 79 -7.15 -4.58 -3.06
N VAL A 80 -6.55 -5.39 -2.19
CA VAL A 80 -7.14 -6.64 -1.70
C VAL A 80 -8.30 -6.33 -0.75
N ALA A 81 -9.50 -6.84 -1.05
CA ALA A 81 -10.67 -6.65 -0.20
C ALA A 81 -10.47 -7.31 1.17
N GLY A 82 -10.95 -6.66 2.24
CA GLY A 82 -10.85 -7.20 3.59
C GLY A 82 -9.46 -7.20 4.23
N ASN A 83 -8.44 -6.67 3.55
CA ASN A 83 -7.09 -6.56 4.07
C ASN A 83 -6.91 -5.32 4.97
N PRO A 84 -6.65 -5.48 6.29
CA PRO A 84 -6.58 -4.36 7.23
C PRO A 84 -5.41 -3.41 6.98
N TYR A 85 -4.39 -3.82 6.22
CA TYR A 85 -3.24 -2.99 5.87
C TYR A 85 -3.55 -1.99 4.74
N VAL A 86 -4.71 -2.09 4.09
CA VAL A 86 -5.16 -1.12 3.09
C VAL A 86 -5.55 0.20 3.75
N SER A 87 -5.01 1.31 3.22
CA SER A 87 -5.33 2.65 3.72
C SER A 87 -6.82 2.97 3.60
N ARG A 88 -7.38 3.65 4.62
CA ARG A 88 -8.81 4.02 4.71
C ARG A 88 -9.81 2.83 4.69
N MET A 89 -9.37 1.60 4.91
CA MET A 89 -10.30 0.46 5.01
C MET A 89 -11.12 0.53 6.30
N LYS A 90 -12.45 0.37 6.19
CA LYS A 90 -13.35 0.28 7.35
C LYS A 90 -13.05 -1.00 8.13
N LYS A 91 -12.95 -0.91 9.46
CA LYS A 91 -12.68 -2.08 10.32
C LYS A 91 -13.75 -3.18 10.18
N SER A 92 -15.00 -2.80 9.92
CA SER A 92 -16.10 -3.74 9.68
C SER A 92 -15.94 -4.59 8.42
N ALA A 93 -15.06 -4.18 7.50
CA ALA A 93 -14.79 -4.92 6.27
C ALA A 93 -13.64 -5.92 6.42
N TYR A 94 -12.93 -5.94 7.56
CA TYR A 94 -11.77 -6.81 7.74
C TYR A 94 -12.16 -8.29 7.69
N GLN A 95 -11.40 -9.07 6.94
CA GLN A 95 -11.53 -10.52 6.90
C GLN A 95 -10.45 -11.17 7.77
N LYS A 96 -10.75 -12.34 8.34
CA LYS A 96 -9.86 -13.05 9.28
C LYS A 96 -8.51 -13.43 8.65
N ASP A 97 -8.52 -13.73 7.36
CA ASP A 97 -7.37 -14.07 6.52
C ASP A 97 -6.72 -12.85 5.84
N ASN A 98 -7.17 -11.63 6.18
CA ASN A 98 -6.75 -10.39 5.54
C ASN A 98 -7.01 -10.35 4.02
N GLY A 99 -8.01 -11.10 3.53
CA GLY A 99 -8.41 -11.13 2.11
C GLY A 99 -7.56 -12.04 1.23
N TRP A 100 -6.73 -12.90 1.82
CA TRP A 100 -5.86 -13.84 1.10
C TRP A 100 -6.43 -15.27 1.10
N GLN A 101 -6.09 -16.03 0.06
CA GLN A 101 -6.31 -17.47 -0.10
C GLN A 101 -5.02 -18.15 -0.58
#